data_AF-A0A2N5W978-F1
#
_entry.id   AF-A0A2N5W978-F1
#
_cell.length_a   1.000
_cell.length_b   1.000
_cell.length_c   1.000
_cell.angle_alpha   90.00
_cell.angle_beta   90.00
_cell.angle_gamma   90.00
#
_symmetry.space_group_name_H-M   'P 1'
#
loop_
_entity.id
_entity.type
_entity.pdbx_description
1 polymer ?
#
loop_
_entity_poly.entity_id
_entity_poly.type
_entity_poly.pdbx_seq_one_letter_code
_entity_poly.pdbx_strand_id
1 'polypeptide(L)'
;MDSDRSSCKPKKLIISNTHLQAFISSATHAEVVEFIENLNHSIIGDFPLDHPVVPLLGIYILRILKRVKEIAHSHPPVDNGASRSGNPAFREFYDHLDDQESEELHGLLDVPEGKRVELST
;
A
#
# COMPACT_ATOMS: atom_id res chain seq x y z
N MET A 1 -3.26 -0.53 25.33
CA MET A 1 -4.70 -0.20 25.30
C MET A 1 -4.83 1.13 24.59
N ASP A 2 -4.97 1.11 23.27
CA ASP A 2 -5.25 2.32 22.48
C ASP A 2 -6.19 1.89 21.34
N SER A 3 -7.40 1.45 21.72
CA SER A 3 -8.33 0.74 20.84
C SER A 3 -9.43 1.65 20.26
N ASP A 4 -9.31 2.98 20.36
CA ASP A 4 -10.44 3.86 20.00
C ASP A 4 -10.05 5.18 19.30
N ARG A 5 -9.03 5.13 18.43
CA ARG A 5 -8.80 6.24 17.48
C ARG A 5 -9.82 6.15 16.36
N SER A 6 -10.65 7.18 16.20
CA SER A 6 -11.59 7.33 15.08
C SER A 6 -10.85 7.21 13.75
N SER A 7 -11.30 6.33 12.86
CA SER A 7 -10.64 6.14 11.58
C SER A 7 -11.06 7.19 10.57
N CYS A 8 -10.10 7.75 9.84
CA CYS A 8 -10.37 8.72 8.79
C CYS A 8 -9.40 8.58 7.62
N LYS A 9 -9.81 9.00 6.42
CA LYS A 9 -8.93 9.00 5.25
C LYS A 9 -7.64 9.79 5.55
N PRO A 10 -6.44 9.24 5.25
CA PRO A 10 -5.19 9.96 5.37
C PRO A 10 -5.23 11.29 4.60
N LYS A 11 -4.58 12.31 5.16
CA LYS A 11 -4.54 13.66 4.57
C LYS A 11 -3.10 14.14 4.49
N LYS A 12 -2.84 15.06 3.57
CA LYS A 12 -1.53 15.68 3.44
C LYS A 12 -1.25 16.57 4.65
N LEU A 13 -0.32 16.15 5.51
CA LEU A 13 0.13 16.91 6.69
C LEU A 13 1.47 17.62 6.47
N ILE A 14 2.34 17.07 5.63
CA ILE A 14 3.67 17.64 5.34
C ILE A 14 3.58 18.55 4.09
N ILE A 15 3.58 19.86 4.32
CA ILE A 15 3.52 20.88 3.25
C ILE A 15 4.65 21.92 3.35
N SER A 16 5.48 21.84 4.39
CA SER A 16 6.58 22.76 4.66
C SER A 16 7.72 22.04 5.39
N ASN A 17 8.91 22.64 5.42
CA ASN A 17 10.04 22.10 6.16
C ASN A 17 9.76 22.00 7.66
N THR A 18 9.01 22.93 8.23
CA THR A 18 8.63 22.88 9.65
C THR A 18 7.78 21.63 9.95
N HIS A 19 6.84 21.28 9.07
CA HIS A 19 6.03 20.07 9.24
C HIS A 19 6.86 18.80 9.06
N LEU A 20 7.84 18.81 8.16
CA LEU A 20 8.77 17.69 7.99
C LEU A 20 9.58 17.46 9.27
N GLN A 21 10.12 18.53 9.89
CA GLN A 21 10.85 18.40 11.15
C GLN A 21 9.95 17.87 12.27
N ALA A 22 8.71 18.35 12.35
CA ALA A 22 7.73 17.83 13.30
C ALA A 22 7.47 16.32 13.08
N PHE A 23 7.32 15.88 11.82
CA PHE A 23 7.16 14.46 11.49
C PHE A 23 8.38 13.63 11.91
N ILE A 24 9.60 14.07 11.57
CA ILE A 24 10.84 13.35 11.93
C ILE A 24 10.95 13.17 13.46
N SER A 25 10.54 14.17 14.23
CA SER A 25 10.52 14.11 15.71
C SER A 25 9.33 13.35 16.31
N SER A 26 8.38 12.89 15.49
CA SER A 26 7.13 12.29 15.96
C SER A 26 7.26 10.80 16.28
N ALA A 27 6.37 10.30 17.14
CA ALA A 27 6.24 8.87 17.40
C ALA A 27 5.89 8.07 16.14
N THR A 28 5.06 8.62 15.25
CA THR A 28 4.68 7.96 13.98
C THR A 28 5.90 7.69 13.09
N HIS A 29 6.84 8.63 13.00
CA HIS A 29 8.08 8.39 12.27
C HIS A 29 8.91 7.28 12.92
N ALA A 30 9.05 7.29 14.26
CA ALA A 30 9.74 6.25 14.99
C ALA A 30 9.12 4.86 14.77
N GLU A 31 7.79 4.74 14.83
CA GLU A 31 7.04 3.50 14.58
C GLU A 31 7.26 2.97 13.15
N VAL A 32 7.28 3.85 12.14
CA VAL A 32 7.55 3.46 10.73
C VAL A 32 8.98 2.93 10.58
N VAL A 33 9.96 3.61 11.17
CA VAL A 33 11.37 3.17 11.12
C VAL A 33 11.54 1.84 11.85
N GLU A 34 10.98 1.70 13.05
CA GLU A 34 11.01 0.45 13.82
C GLU A 34 10.40 -0.71 13.03
N PHE A 35 9.27 -0.48 12.35
CA PHE A 35 8.65 -1.50 11.49
C PHE A 35 9.59 -1.96 10.35
N ILE A 36 10.26 -1.02 9.68
CA ILE A 36 11.23 -1.33 8.60
C ILE A 36 12.43 -2.09 9.17
N GLU A 37 12.96 -1.67 10.32
CA GLU A 37 14.07 -2.35 10.98
C GLU A 37 13.67 -3.78 11.36
N ASN A 38 12.47 -3.99 11.92
CA ASN A 38 11.97 -5.32 12.25
C ASN A 38 11.85 -6.23 11.02
N LEU A 39 11.34 -5.71 9.89
CA LEU A 39 11.33 -6.45 8.62
C LEU A 39 12.74 -6.80 8.16
N ASN A 40 13.68 -5.86 8.22
CA ASN A 40 15.06 -6.10 7.84
C ASN A 40 15.70 -7.20 8.71
N HIS A 41 15.54 -7.16 10.03
CA HIS A 41 16.05 -8.19 10.93
C HIS A 41 15.40 -9.56 10.68
N SER A 42 14.13 -9.59 10.29
CA SER A 42 13.39 -10.85 10.04
C SER A 42 13.93 -11.66 8.86
N ILE A 43 14.74 -11.06 7.99
CA ILE A 43 15.29 -11.69 6.79
C ILE A 43 16.83 -11.85 6.84
N ILE A 44 17.47 -11.57 7.98
CA ILE A 44 18.91 -11.76 8.15
C ILE A 44 19.20 -13.26 8.37
N GLY A 45 19.99 -13.85 7.48
CA GLY A 45 20.42 -15.25 7.52
C GLY A 45 20.19 -15.97 6.18
N ASP A 46 20.37 -17.29 6.17
CA ASP A 46 20.00 -18.13 5.02
C ASP A 46 18.48 -18.33 5.01
N PHE A 47 17.76 -17.33 4.47
CA PHE A 47 16.35 -17.46 4.14
C PHE A 47 16.21 -17.93 2.70
N PRO A 48 15.86 -19.20 2.47
CA PRO A 48 15.71 -19.69 1.12
C PRO A 48 14.47 -19.03 0.48
N LEU A 49 14.61 -18.63 -0.77
CA LEU A 49 13.57 -17.88 -1.51
C LEU A 49 12.27 -18.68 -1.73
N ASP A 50 12.30 -19.99 -1.49
CA ASP A 50 11.19 -20.92 -1.59
C ASP A 50 10.47 -21.15 -0.25
N HIS A 51 10.76 -20.34 0.78
CA HIS A 51 10.09 -20.47 2.06
C HIS A 51 8.56 -20.36 1.88
N PRO A 52 7.77 -21.33 2.39
CA PRO A 52 6.33 -21.29 2.26
C PRO A 52 5.75 -20.03 2.92
N VAL A 53 4.79 -19.40 2.25
CA VAL A 53 4.10 -18.22 2.75
C VAL A 53 3.15 -18.66 3.87
N VAL A 54 3.58 -18.40 5.10
CA VAL A 54 2.79 -18.56 6.32
C VAL A 54 2.99 -17.24 7.06
N PRO A 55 1.96 -16.40 7.29
CA PRO A 55 0.55 -16.74 7.56
C PRO A 55 -0.45 -16.44 6.42
N LEU A 56 -1.74 -16.77 6.66
CA LEU A 56 -2.89 -16.50 5.77
C LEU A 56 -2.91 -15.06 5.22
N LEU A 57 -2.48 -14.08 6.01
CA LEU A 57 -2.39 -12.68 5.59
C LEU A 57 -1.45 -12.50 4.39
N GLY A 58 -0.31 -13.21 4.37
CA GLY A 58 0.61 -13.19 3.22
C GLY A 58 -0.03 -13.75 1.96
N ILE A 59 -0.88 -14.77 2.08
CA ILE A 59 -1.64 -15.34 0.96
C ILE A 59 -2.64 -14.31 0.40
N TYR A 60 -3.36 -13.58 1.27
CA TYR A 60 -4.29 -12.55 0.82
C TYR A 60 -3.59 -11.37 0.16
N ILE A 61 -2.45 -10.91 0.71
CA ILE A 61 -1.64 -9.85 0.09
C ILE A 61 -1.17 -10.30 -1.31
N LEU A 62 -0.68 -11.53 -1.46
CA LEU A 62 -0.29 -12.05 -2.77
C LEU A 62 -1.45 -12.14 -3.76
N ARG A 63 -2.66 -12.50 -3.29
CA ARG A 63 -3.87 -12.49 -4.11
C ARG A 63 -4.24 -11.08 -4.57
N ILE A 64 -4.16 -10.09 -3.69
CA ILE A 64 -4.39 -8.67 -4.03
C ILE A 64 -3.39 -8.22 -5.10
N LEU A 65 -2.10 -8.47 -4.89
CA LEU A 65 -1.05 -8.11 -5.85
C LEU A 65 -1.23 -8.81 -7.20
N LYS A 66 -1.69 -10.06 -7.21
CA LYS A 66 -2.03 -10.79 -8.44
C LYS A 66 -3.18 -10.11 -9.19
N ARG A 67 -4.24 -9.70 -8.49
CA ARG A 67 -5.38 -9.01 -9.10
C ARG A 67 -4.97 -7.64 -9.66
N VAL A 68 -4.17 -6.86 -8.92
CA VAL A 68 -3.60 -5.60 -9.42
C VAL A 68 -2.80 -5.81 -10.72
N LYS A 69 -2.00 -6.88 -10.78
CA LYS A 69 -1.26 -7.25 -12.00
C LYS A 69 -2.19 -7.63 -13.16
N GLU A 70 -3.28 -8.34 -12.91
CA GLU A 70 -4.29 -8.68 -13.93
C GLU A 70 -4.97 -7.42 -14.49
N ILE A 71 -5.33 -6.47 -13.62
CA ILE A 71 -5.88 -5.17 -14.04
C ILE A 71 -4.84 -4.40 -14.87
N ALA A 72 -3.58 -4.38 -14.46
CA ALA A 72 -2.53 -3.75 -15.27
C ALA A 72 -2.40 -4.39 -16.67
N HIS A 73 -2.58 -5.70 -16.79
CA HIS A 73 -2.57 -6.39 -18.08
C HIS A 73 -3.80 -6.07 -18.96
N SER A 74 -4.94 -5.69 -18.37
CA SER A 74 -6.12 -5.27 -19.14
C SER A 74 -6.06 -3.82 -19.64
N HIS A 75 -5.07 -3.03 -19.19
CA HIS A 75 -4.86 -1.64 -19.61
C HIS A 75 -3.48 -1.49 -20.29
N PRO A 76 -3.31 -2.05 -21.50
CA PRO A 76 -2.04 -1.97 -22.21
C PRO A 76 -1.67 -0.51 -22.55
N PRO A 77 -0.37 -0.21 -22.71
CA PRO A 77 0.08 1.13 -23.13
C PRO A 77 -0.57 1.55 -24.45
N VAL A 78 -1.04 2.80 -24.52
CA VAL A 78 -1.54 3.40 -25.76
C VAL A 78 -0.43 4.16 -26.49
N ASP A 79 -0.58 4.34 -27.81
CA ASP A 79 0.32 5.22 -28.56
C ASP A 79 0.24 6.65 -28.01
N ASN A 80 1.39 7.19 -27.63
CA ASN A 80 1.54 8.51 -27.03
C ASN A 80 2.50 9.39 -27.85
N GLY A 81 2.61 9.13 -29.15
CA GLY A 81 3.37 9.98 -30.08
C GLY A 81 4.84 10.15 -29.71
N ALA A 82 5.48 9.08 -29.22
CA ALA A 82 6.87 9.06 -28.74
C ALA A 82 7.16 10.01 -27.54
N SER A 83 6.15 10.41 -26.78
CA SER A 83 6.34 11.14 -25.53
C SER A 83 7.18 10.32 -24.53
N ARG A 84 8.09 11.01 -23.83
CA ARG A 84 8.91 10.46 -22.74
C ARG A 84 8.25 10.55 -21.36
N SER A 85 7.09 11.19 -21.28
CA SER A 85 6.28 11.26 -20.06
C SER A 85 5.51 9.96 -19.85
N GLY A 86 4.90 9.79 -18.67
CA GLY A 86 4.09 8.61 -18.36
C GLY A 86 3.01 8.31 -19.41
N ASN A 87 2.74 7.03 -19.64
CA ASN A 87 1.73 6.60 -20.61
C ASN A 87 0.31 6.93 -20.10
N PRO A 88 -0.58 7.52 -20.93
CA PRO A 88 -1.93 7.87 -20.51
C PRO A 88 -2.78 6.69 -20.03
N ALA A 89 -2.54 5.47 -20.52
CA ALA A 89 -3.25 4.27 -20.10
C ALA A 89 -3.11 3.98 -18.60
N PHE A 90 -2.06 4.51 -17.95
CA PHE A 90 -1.92 4.41 -16.50
C PHE A 90 -3.10 5.03 -15.75
N ARG A 91 -3.70 6.09 -16.29
CA ARG A 91 -4.86 6.74 -15.67
C ARG A 91 -6.07 5.81 -15.66
N GLU A 92 -6.37 5.16 -16.79
CA GLU A 92 -7.47 4.21 -16.87
C GLU A 92 -7.25 3.00 -15.96
N PHE A 93 -6.01 2.50 -15.89
CA PHE A 93 -5.62 1.48 -14.90
C PHE A 93 -5.86 1.93 -13.46
N TYR A 94 -5.43 3.15 -13.13
CA TYR A 94 -5.54 3.69 -11.78
C TYR A 94 -7.00 3.95 -11.39
N ASP A 95 -7.78 4.57 -12.28
CA ASP A 95 -9.20 4.85 -12.09
C ASP A 95 -9.99 3.53 -11.90
N HIS A 96 -9.70 2.48 -12.68
CA HIS A 96 -10.29 1.15 -12.47
C HIS A 96 -9.94 0.59 -11.08
N LEU A 97 -8.66 0.64 -10.70
CA LEU A 97 -8.21 0.11 -9.41
C LEU A 97 -8.86 0.84 -8.23
N ASP A 98 -8.89 2.18 -8.27
CA ASP A 98 -9.39 3.02 -7.19
C ASP A 98 -10.93 2.96 -7.07
N ASP A 99 -11.64 3.15 -8.19
CA ASP A 99 -13.10 3.27 -8.18
C ASP A 99 -13.82 1.93 -8.05
N GLN A 100 -13.22 0.83 -8.50
CA GLN A 100 -13.93 -0.45 -8.68
C GLN A 100 -13.41 -1.60 -7.81
N GLU A 101 -12.12 -1.62 -7.46
CA GLU A 101 -11.48 -2.83 -6.92
C GLU A 101 -10.88 -2.65 -5.51
N SER A 102 -10.45 -1.44 -5.15
CA SER A 102 -9.72 -1.15 -3.90
C SER A 102 -10.45 -1.63 -2.63
N GLU A 103 -11.75 -1.35 -2.51
CA GLU A 103 -12.54 -1.73 -1.32
C GLU A 103 -12.71 -3.25 -1.21
N GLU A 104 -13.03 -3.94 -2.31
CA GLU A 104 -13.20 -5.39 -2.33
C GLU A 104 -11.87 -6.11 -2.04
N LEU A 105 -10.78 -5.64 -2.65
CA LEU A 105 -9.44 -6.18 -2.46
C LEU A 105 -8.98 -6.06 -1.00
N HIS A 106 -9.14 -4.88 -0.39
CA HIS A 106 -8.78 -4.70 1.02
C HIS A 106 -9.78 -5.39 1.96
N GLY A 107 -11.01 -5.66 1.52
CA GLY A 107 -11.98 -6.49 2.24
C GLY A 107 -11.53 -7.94 2.45
N LEU A 108 -10.56 -8.43 1.66
CA LEU A 108 -9.94 -9.75 1.85
C LEU A 108 -9.00 -9.79 3.07
N LEU A 109 -8.57 -8.64 3.56
CA LEU A 109 -7.72 -8.55 4.75
C LEU A 109 -8.60 -8.64 6.00
N ASP A 110 -8.12 -9.33 7.02
CA ASP A 110 -8.77 -9.42 8.34
C ASP A 110 -8.58 -8.13 9.13
N VAL A 111 -9.10 -7.02 8.59
CA VAL A 111 -9.05 -5.68 9.16
C VAL A 111 -10.47 -5.26 9.53
N PRO A 112 -10.70 -4.74 10.75
CA PRO A 112 -12.01 -4.23 11.15
C PRO A 112 -12.56 -3.24 10.12
N GLU A 113 -13.84 -3.36 9.78
CA GLU A 113 -14.50 -2.54 8.75
C GLU A 113 -14.28 -1.04 8.99
N GLY A 114 -14.41 -0.60 10.24
CA GLY A 114 -14.17 0.78 10.65
C GLY A 114 -12.74 1.29 10.46
N LYS A 115 -11.76 0.43 10.13
CA LYS A 115 -10.35 0.79 9.84
C LYS A 115 -10.00 0.71 8.35
N ARG A 116 -10.86 0.13 7.51
CA ARG A 116 -10.60 -0.03 6.07
C ARG A 116 -10.50 1.30 5.33
N VAL A 117 -11.17 2.33 5.84
CA VAL A 117 -11.12 3.70 5.29
C VAL A 117 -9.72 4.30 5.33
N GLU A 118 -8.88 3.92 6.30
CA GLU A 118 -7.47 4.32 6.36
C GLU A 118 -6.59 3.59 5.34
N LEU A 119 -6.98 2.37 4.92
CA LEU A 119 -6.20 1.52 4.02
C LEU A 119 -6.57 1.72 2.54
N SER A 120 -7.84 2.01 2.25
CA SER A 120 -8.40 2.05 0.89
C SER A 120 -8.55 3.50 0.37
N THR A 121 -7.52 4.33 0.53
CA THR A 121 -7.49 5.75 0.13
C THR A 121 -6.52 6.00 -1.01
#